data_AF-A0A520QL97-F1
#
_entry.id   AF-A0A520QL97-F1
#
_cell.length_a   1.000
_cell.length_b   1.000
_cell.length_c   1.000
_cell.angle_alpha   90.00
_cell.angle_beta   90.00
_cell.angle_gamma   90.00
#
_symmetry.space_group_name_H-M   'P 1'
#
loop_
_entity.id
_entity.type
_entity.pdbx_description
1 polymer ?
#
loop_
_entity_poly.entity_id
_entity_poly.type
_entity_poly.pdbx_seq_one_letter_code
_entity_poly.pdbx_strand_id
1 'polypeptide(L)'
;MKQLLVFSLFLSLSVQAAWTVKPAANPKAPGQGLAIAHDGKPIAHFVFGEGQKKPFLHVYGAKGELLTNPGVGPDGKDTGRYPHHRGIYIGWRVISGGTYDLWHIHKGEIMRVKEIKSAKAGDNGVTIVAEIEWRTGKVGDSDDLLVSETRT
;
A
#
# COMPACT_ATOMS: atom_id res chain seq x y z
N MET A 1 24.27 -60.43 6.01
CA MET A 1 23.51 -59.70 4.98
C MET A 1 22.85 -58.49 5.64
N LYS A 2 23.32 -57.26 5.38
CA LYS A 2 22.69 -56.03 5.88
C LYS A 2 22.25 -55.24 4.65
N GLN A 3 20.94 -55.21 4.41
CA GLN A 3 20.35 -54.35 3.37
C GLN A 3 20.39 -52.91 3.86
N LEU A 4 21.08 -52.05 3.12
CA LEU A 4 21.07 -50.61 3.35
C LEU A 4 19.83 -50.05 2.65
N LEU A 5 18.83 -49.63 3.42
CA LEU A 5 17.67 -48.90 2.91
C LEU A 5 18.12 -47.47 2.60
N VAL A 6 18.19 -47.09 1.33
CA VAL A 6 18.45 -45.71 0.91
C VAL A 6 17.10 -45.01 0.79
N PHE A 7 16.80 -44.13 1.73
CA PHE A 7 15.66 -43.21 1.66
C PHE A 7 16.06 -42.03 0.76
N SER A 8 15.60 -42.03 -0.50
CA SER A 8 15.76 -40.89 -1.39
C SER A 8 14.78 -39.77 -1.00
N LEU A 9 15.31 -38.74 -0.33
CA LEU A 9 14.57 -37.53 -0.02
C LEU A 9 14.45 -36.70 -1.31
N PHE A 10 13.28 -36.72 -1.95
CA PHE A 10 12.97 -35.81 -3.05
C PHE A 10 12.77 -34.40 -2.46
N LEU A 11 13.79 -33.56 -2.61
CA LEU A 11 13.71 -32.14 -2.28
C LEU A 11 12.92 -31.44 -3.39
N SER A 12 11.64 -31.16 -3.15
CA SER A 12 10.85 -30.31 -4.03
C SER A 12 11.42 -28.90 -4.01
N LEU A 13 12.12 -28.51 -5.08
CA LEU A 13 12.52 -27.14 -5.33
C LEU A 13 11.26 -26.34 -5.68
N SER A 14 10.61 -25.78 -4.65
CA SER A 14 9.57 -24.78 -4.81
C SER A 14 10.21 -23.56 -5.47
N VAL A 15 10.01 -23.38 -6.78
CA VAL A 15 10.30 -22.10 -7.43
C VAL A 15 9.32 -21.09 -6.86
N GLN A 16 9.76 -20.39 -5.82
CA GLN A 16 8.96 -19.33 -5.21
C GLN A 16 8.86 -18.21 -6.24
N ALA A 17 7.64 -17.72 -6.51
CA ALA A 17 7.45 -16.61 -7.43
C ALA A 17 8.38 -15.45 -7.04
N ALA A 18 9.16 -14.97 -8.02
CA ALA A 18 10.15 -13.91 -7.79
C ALA A 18 9.48 -12.67 -7.19
N TRP A 19 8.28 -12.34 -7.69
CA TRP A 19 7.41 -11.33 -7.13
C TRP A 19 6.57 -11.88 -5.98
N THR A 20 6.45 -11.08 -4.93
CA THR A 20 5.55 -11.37 -3.81
C THR A 20 4.76 -10.12 -3.42
N VAL A 21 3.53 -10.34 -2.97
CA VAL A 21 2.70 -9.33 -2.33
C VAL A 21 2.10 -9.92 -1.06
N LYS A 22 2.30 -9.25 0.07
CA LYS A 22 1.87 -9.76 1.38
C LYS A 22 1.32 -8.62 2.24
N PRO A 23 0.30 -8.87 3.08
CA PRO A 23 -0.08 -7.94 4.12
C PRO A 23 1.12 -7.55 4.98
N ALA A 24 1.24 -6.26 5.29
CA ALA A 24 2.30 -5.69 6.10
C ALA A 24 1.77 -4.51 6.92
N ALA A 25 2.36 -4.26 8.08
CA ALA A 25 2.12 -3.02 8.82
C ALA A 25 2.87 -1.86 8.19
N ASN A 26 2.39 -0.62 8.34
CA ASN A 26 3.15 0.57 8.00
C ASN A 26 4.19 0.86 9.09
N PRO A 27 5.50 0.65 8.85
CA PRO A 27 6.48 0.80 9.92
C PRO A 27 6.56 2.27 10.33
N LYS A 28 6.43 2.55 11.64
CA LYS A 28 6.61 3.88 12.27
C LYS A 28 5.50 4.90 11.97
N ALA A 29 4.43 4.51 11.28
CA ALA A 29 3.29 5.39 11.03
C ALA A 29 1.97 4.58 11.07
N PRO A 30 0.80 5.24 11.23
CA PRO A 30 -0.48 4.55 11.23
C PRO A 30 -0.78 3.81 9.92
N GLY A 31 -1.76 2.92 9.95
CA GLY A 31 -2.24 2.20 8.79
C GLY A 31 -1.61 0.82 8.58
N GLN A 32 -2.19 0.11 7.63
CA GLN A 32 -1.75 -1.19 7.15
C GLN A 32 -1.28 -1.05 5.70
N GLY A 33 -0.86 -2.15 5.10
CA GLY A 33 -0.47 -2.13 3.70
C GLY A 33 -0.20 -3.50 3.10
N LEU A 34 0.21 -3.45 1.84
CA LEU A 34 0.70 -4.59 1.08
C LEU A 34 2.17 -4.33 0.74
N ALA A 35 3.08 -5.15 1.25
CA ALA A 35 4.48 -5.13 0.89
C ALA A 35 4.70 -5.90 -0.41
N ILE A 36 5.33 -5.25 -1.38
CA ILE A 36 5.72 -5.82 -2.66
C ILE A 36 7.23 -6.04 -2.64
N ALA A 37 7.66 -7.24 -2.97
CA ALA A 37 9.07 -7.57 -3.13
C ALA A 37 9.34 -8.37 -4.40
N HIS A 38 10.55 -8.20 -4.95
CA HIS A 38 11.11 -9.01 -6.02
C HIS A 38 12.41 -9.65 -5.54
N ASP A 39 12.52 -10.98 -5.62
CA ASP A 39 13.65 -11.76 -5.08
C ASP A 39 13.94 -11.44 -3.61
N GLY A 40 12.88 -11.24 -2.82
CA GLY A 40 12.96 -10.86 -1.40
C GLY A 40 13.40 -9.43 -1.13
N LYS A 41 13.72 -8.63 -2.16
CA LYS A 41 14.07 -7.21 -2.01
C LYS A 41 12.81 -6.34 -2.10
N PRO A 42 12.64 -5.34 -1.22
CA PRO A 42 11.49 -4.46 -1.26
C PRO A 42 11.49 -3.64 -2.55
N ILE A 43 10.33 -3.58 -3.21
CA ILE A 43 10.12 -2.77 -4.42
C ILE A 43 9.11 -1.66 -4.13
N ALA A 44 8.00 -2.01 -3.48
CA ALA A 44 6.99 -1.05 -3.11
C ALA A 44 6.23 -1.45 -1.84
N HIS A 45 5.52 -0.51 -1.25
CA HIS A 45 4.60 -0.76 -0.15
C HIS A 45 3.35 0.11 -0.35
N PHE A 46 2.22 -0.54 -0.64
CA PHE A 46 0.94 0.14 -0.77
C PHE A 46 0.31 0.30 0.62
N VAL A 47 0.28 1.53 1.13
CA VAL A 47 -0.15 1.85 2.49
C VAL A 47 -1.54 2.48 2.47
N PHE A 48 -2.41 2.03 3.38
CA PHE A 48 -3.80 2.47 3.51
C PHE A 48 -4.38 2.15 4.91
N GLY A 49 -5.64 2.49 5.14
CA GLY A 49 -6.37 2.12 6.35
C GLY A 49 -6.35 3.19 7.44
N GLU A 50 -6.57 2.78 8.68
CA GLU A 50 -6.78 3.70 9.81
C GLU A 50 -5.59 4.64 10.03
N GLY A 51 -5.90 5.91 10.31
CA GLY A 51 -4.90 6.96 10.49
C GLY A 51 -4.26 7.48 9.18
N GLN A 52 -4.69 6.97 8.02
CA GLN A 52 -4.31 7.51 6.71
C GLN A 52 -5.46 8.28 6.06
N LYS A 53 -5.16 9.49 5.60
CA LYS A 53 -6.10 10.33 4.83
C LYS A 53 -6.23 9.89 3.38
N LYS A 54 -5.16 9.32 2.83
CA LYS A 54 -5.07 8.85 1.45
C LYS A 54 -4.26 7.57 1.40
N PRO A 55 -4.63 6.60 0.55
CA PRO A 55 -3.73 5.52 0.23
C PRO A 55 -2.57 6.03 -0.63
N PHE A 56 -1.40 5.44 -0.45
CA PHE A 56 -0.20 5.83 -1.19
C PHE A 56 0.76 4.67 -1.38
N LEU A 57 1.66 4.81 -2.35
CA LEU A 57 2.70 3.85 -2.63
C LEU A 57 4.06 4.39 -2.18
N HIS A 58 4.70 3.72 -1.23
CA HIS A 58 6.13 3.86 -1.04
C HIS A 58 6.88 3.04 -2.08
N VAL A 59 7.94 3.61 -2.66
CA VAL A 59 8.79 2.94 -3.65
C VAL A 59 10.21 2.90 -3.13
N TYR A 60 10.86 1.75 -3.33
CA TYR A 60 12.21 1.49 -2.85
C TYR A 60 13.19 1.35 -4.01
N GLY A 61 14.42 1.76 -3.78
CA GLY A 61 15.53 1.65 -4.73
C GLY A 61 16.19 0.29 -4.68
N ALA A 62 17.18 0.09 -5.56
CA ALA A 62 17.86 -1.19 -5.71
C ALA A 62 18.64 -1.64 -4.46
N LYS A 63 18.98 -0.71 -3.54
CA LYS A 63 19.63 -1.01 -2.26
C LYS A 63 18.63 -1.12 -1.10
N GLY A 64 17.32 -1.05 -1.39
CA GLY A 64 16.24 -1.08 -0.39
C GLY A 64 16.00 0.27 0.29
N GLU A 65 16.63 1.33 -0.17
CA GLU A 65 16.40 2.69 0.31
C GLU A 65 15.02 3.20 -0.12
N LEU A 66 14.34 3.95 0.74
CA LEU A 66 13.07 4.57 0.39
C LEU A 66 13.32 5.75 -0.57
N LEU A 67 12.74 5.71 -1.76
CA LEU A 67 12.88 6.77 -2.77
C LEU A 67 11.82 7.86 -2.62
N THR A 68 10.64 7.50 -2.14
CA THR A 68 9.55 8.44 -1.89
C THR A 68 9.72 9.16 -0.54
N ASN A 69 9.09 10.33 -0.38
CA ASN A 69 9.07 11.01 0.91
C ASN A 69 8.44 10.09 2.00
N PRO A 70 9.14 9.78 3.11
CA PRO A 70 8.60 8.95 4.18
C PRO A 70 7.41 9.61 4.88
N GLY A 71 7.38 10.94 4.97
CA GLY A 71 6.38 11.71 5.71
C GLY A 71 6.47 11.59 7.22
N VAL A 72 6.98 10.47 7.75
CA VAL A 72 7.16 10.20 9.17
C VAL A 72 8.55 9.64 9.43
N GLY A 73 9.22 10.15 10.45
CA GLY A 73 10.58 9.77 10.85
C GLY A 73 10.62 8.53 11.75
N PRO A 74 11.83 8.04 12.08
CA PRO A 74 12.03 6.94 13.03
C PRO A 74 11.41 7.17 14.42
N ASP A 75 11.26 8.43 14.82
CA ASP A 75 10.65 8.87 16.07
C ASP A 75 9.12 9.01 16.00
N GLY A 76 8.51 8.62 14.88
CA GLY A 76 7.08 8.72 14.64
C GLY A 76 6.59 10.15 14.36
N LYS A 77 7.49 11.13 14.22
CA LYS A 77 7.12 12.53 13.94
C LYS A 77 7.16 12.84 12.46
N ASP A 78 6.41 13.86 12.07
CA ASP A 78 6.43 14.38 10.70
C ASP A 78 7.87 14.70 10.24
N THR A 79 8.24 14.22 9.05
CA THR A 79 9.58 14.37 8.49
C THR A 79 9.56 14.68 6.99
N GLY A 80 10.59 15.37 6.51
CA GLY A 80 10.70 15.78 5.10
C GLY A 80 9.97 17.09 4.76
N ARG A 81 10.17 17.59 3.55
CA ARG A 81 9.49 18.79 3.04
C ARG A 81 8.09 18.39 2.59
N TYR A 82 7.06 18.88 3.28
CA TYR A 82 5.65 18.47 3.13
C TYR A 82 5.40 17.02 3.59
N PRO A 83 5.45 16.76 4.91
CA PRO A 83 5.30 15.41 5.49
C PRO A 83 3.93 14.76 5.20
N HIS A 84 2.94 15.56 4.83
CA HIS A 84 1.66 15.08 4.34
C HIS A 84 1.79 14.45 2.94
N HIS A 85 2.64 14.99 2.04
CA HIS A 85 2.94 14.45 0.70
C HIS A 85 3.90 13.24 0.78
N ARG A 86 3.45 12.18 1.44
CA ARG A 86 4.20 10.93 1.61
C ARG A 86 3.80 9.89 0.56
N GLY A 87 4.80 9.19 0.02
CA GLY A 87 4.59 8.22 -1.07
C GLY A 87 4.13 8.84 -2.39
N ILE A 88 3.74 7.98 -3.32
CA ILE A 88 3.04 8.31 -4.57
C ILE A 88 1.54 8.13 -4.33
N TYR A 89 0.76 9.20 -4.50
CA TYR A 89 -0.69 9.11 -4.37
C TYR A 89 -1.33 8.44 -5.58
N ILE A 90 -2.34 7.63 -5.31
CA ILE A 90 -3.14 6.96 -6.33
C ILE A 90 -4.48 7.69 -6.41
N GLY A 91 -4.70 8.47 -7.47
CA GLY A 91 -5.90 9.29 -7.63
C GLY A 91 -5.77 10.33 -8.75
N TRP A 92 -6.78 11.19 -8.89
CA TRP A 92 -6.76 12.38 -9.75
C TRP A 92 -7.53 13.54 -9.09
N ARG A 93 -7.48 14.74 -9.65
CA ARG A 93 -8.23 15.89 -9.10
C ARG A 93 -9.73 15.71 -9.26
N VAL A 94 -10.45 15.59 -8.14
CA VAL A 94 -11.92 15.56 -8.10
C VAL A 94 -12.43 16.69 -7.22
N ILE A 95 -13.36 17.49 -7.78
CA ILE A 95 -14.20 18.41 -7.01
C ILE A 95 -15.61 17.85 -7.00
N SER A 96 -16.06 17.35 -5.86
CA SER A 96 -17.42 16.83 -5.71
C SER A 96 -18.33 17.86 -5.05
N GLY A 97 -19.60 17.91 -5.46
CA GLY A 97 -20.59 18.86 -4.93
C GLY A 97 -20.21 20.34 -5.06
N GLY A 98 -19.21 20.68 -5.89
CA GLY A 98 -18.67 22.02 -6.04
C GLY A 98 -17.81 22.54 -4.87
N THR A 99 -17.68 21.80 -3.77
CA THR A 99 -17.11 22.31 -2.51
C THR A 99 -16.06 21.41 -1.86
N TYR A 100 -16.06 20.11 -2.20
CA TYR A 100 -15.15 19.12 -1.64
C TYR A 100 -13.94 18.93 -2.56
N ASP A 101 -12.77 19.36 -2.11
CA ASP A 101 -11.50 19.14 -2.82
C ASP A 101 -10.89 17.82 -2.36
N LEU A 102 -11.29 16.76 -3.05
CA LEU A 102 -10.97 15.40 -2.67
C LEU A 102 -9.52 15.02 -3.00
N TRP A 103 -8.84 15.78 -3.86
CA TRP A 103 -7.43 15.57 -4.15
C TRP A 103 -6.53 16.17 -3.10
N HIS A 104 -6.83 17.38 -2.63
CA HIS A 104 -5.99 18.00 -1.62
C HIS A 104 -6.35 17.55 -0.19
N ILE A 105 -7.62 17.29 0.09
CA ILE A 105 -8.11 16.86 1.42
C ILE A 105 -7.79 17.92 2.49
N HIS A 106 -8.27 19.14 2.28
CA HIS A 106 -7.98 20.28 3.15
C HIS A 106 -8.94 20.41 4.33
N LYS A 107 -10.17 19.90 4.18
CA LYS A 107 -11.28 20.07 5.12
C LYS A 107 -11.63 18.76 5.81
N GLY A 108 -10.65 17.87 5.96
CA GLY A 108 -10.84 16.61 6.63
C GLY A 108 -11.48 15.52 5.78
N GLU A 109 -11.64 15.70 4.46
CA GLU A 109 -12.03 14.64 3.53
C GLU A 109 -11.14 13.40 3.66
N ILE A 110 -11.53 12.27 3.08
CA ILE A 110 -10.72 11.05 3.17
C ILE A 110 -10.88 10.19 1.92
N MET A 111 -9.77 9.62 1.45
CA MET A 111 -9.75 8.49 0.54
C MET A 111 -9.50 7.22 1.35
N ARG A 112 -10.52 6.38 1.44
CA ARG A 112 -10.50 5.12 2.20
C ARG A 112 -10.44 3.96 1.22
N VAL A 113 -9.41 3.12 1.36
CA VAL A 113 -9.47 1.77 0.75
C VAL A 113 -10.52 1.00 1.52
N LYS A 114 -11.65 0.73 0.87
CA LYS A 114 -12.74 -0.05 1.44
C LYS A 114 -12.39 -1.53 1.42
N GLU A 115 -11.87 -1.99 0.30
CA GLU A 115 -11.55 -3.40 0.10
C GLU A 115 -10.38 -3.56 -0.88
N ILE A 116 -9.46 -4.49 -0.57
CA ILE A 116 -8.53 -5.03 -1.56
C ILE A 116 -9.24 -6.18 -2.27
N LYS A 117 -9.75 -5.92 -3.48
CA LYS A 117 -10.45 -6.92 -4.30
C LYS A 117 -9.51 -8.01 -4.80
N SER A 118 -8.26 -7.66 -5.08
CA SER A 118 -7.22 -8.65 -5.37
C SER A 118 -5.82 -8.10 -5.15
N ALA A 119 -4.89 -8.99 -4.81
CA ALA A 119 -3.46 -8.71 -4.82
C ALA A 119 -2.76 -9.96 -5.32
N LYS A 120 -2.21 -9.90 -6.53
CA LYS A 120 -1.63 -11.08 -7.21
C LYS A 120 -0.23 -10.75 -7.70
N ALA A 121 0.73 -11.59 -7.32
CA ALA A 121 2.02 -11.64 -7.98
C ALA A 121 1.89 -12.42 -9.29
N GLY A 122 2.53 -11.91 -10.33
CA GLY A 122 2.71 -12.58 -11.61
C GLY A 122 4.18 -12.50 -12.04
N ASP A 123 4.46 -12.95 -13.26
CA ASP A 123 5.83 -13.11 -13.74
C ASP A 123 6.62 -11.79 -13.82
N ASN A 124 5.92 -10.69 -14.11
CA ASN A 124 6.53 -9.37 -14.36
C ASN A 124 6.24 -8.33 -13.28
N GLY A 125 5.54 -8.69 -12.20
CA GLY A 125 5.15 -7.71 -11.18
C GLY A 125 4.03 -8.17 -10.27
N VAL A 126 3.47 -7.20 -9.56
CA VAL A 126 2.28 -7.38 -8.73
C VAL A 126 1.17 -6.48 -9.26
N THR A 127 -0.03 -7.03 -9.36
CA THR A 127 -1.26 -6.26 -9.61
C THR A 127 -2.09 -6.22 -8.33
N ILE A 128 -2.47 -5.01 -7.90
CA ILE A 128 -3.36 -4.79 -6.75
C ILE A 128 -4.62 -4.13 -7.28
N VAL A 129 -5.77 -4.73 -7.03
CA VAL A 129 -7.07 -4.12 -7.33
C VAL A 129 -7.73 -3.71 -6.03
N ALA A 130 -8.03 -2.43 -5.87
CA ALA A 130 -8.62 -1.87 -4.66
C ALA A 130 -9.90 -1.10 -4.97
N GLU A 131 -10.93 -1.27 -4.14
CA GLU A 131 -12.07 -0.34 -4.08
C GLU A 131 -11.73 0.81 -3.15
N ILE A 132 -11.79 2.02 -3.69
CA ILE A 132 -11.46 3.27 -2.99
C ILE A 132 -12.70 4.13 -2.93
N GLU A 133 -13.06 4.53 -1.72
CA GLU A 133 -14.14 5.46 -1.45
C GLU A 133 -13.54 6.81 -1.07
N TRP A 134 -14.02 7.87 -1.72
CA TRP A 134 -13.70 9.24 -1.40
C TRP A 134 -14.90 9.82 -0.66
N ARG A 135 -14.67 10.28 0.56
CA ARG A 135 -15.72 10.62 1.51
C ARG A 135 -15.50 12.03 2.04
N THR A 136 -16.57 12.66 2.51
CA THR A 136 -16.51 13.97 3.19
C THR A 136 -15.53 14.01 4.34
N GLY A 137 -15.20 12.85 4.92
CA GLY A 137 -14.36 12.74 6.10
C GLY A 137 -15.00 13.55 7.22
N LYS A 138 -14.43 14.69 7.67
CA LYS A 138 -15.18 15.62 8.55
C LYS A 138 -14.96 17.12 8.31
N VAL A 139 -15.82 17.73 7.48
CA VAL A 139 -16.34 19.08 7.73
C VAL A 139 -17.87 19.04 7.69
N GLY A 140 -18.51 19.29 8.83
CA GLY A 140 -19.97 19.26 9.04
C GLY A 140 -20.53 17.94 9.57
N ASP A 141 -19.68 16.91 9.61
CA ASP A 141 -19.76 15.73 10.47
C ASP A 141 -20.75 14.59 10.14
N SER A 142 -20.88 14.29 8.85
CA SER A 142 -21.26 12.97 8.32
C SER A 142 -20.07 12.34 7.56
N ASP A 143 -19.95 11.01 7.58
CA ASP A 143 -18.98 10.24 6.77
C ASP A 143 -19.64 9.81 5.44
N ASP A 144 -20.05 10.78 4.64
CA ASP A 144 -20.82 10.53 3.43
C ASP A 144 -19.91 10.10 2.28
N LEU A 145 -20.36 9.09 1.54
CA LEU A 145 -19.72 8.67 0.31
C LEU A 145 -19.97 9.71 -0.78
N LEU A 146 -18.90 10.25 -1.35
CA LEU A 146 -18.97 11.22 -2.45
C LEU A 146 -18.66 10.54 -3.79
N VAL A 147 -17.65 9.67 -3.82
CA VAL A 147 -17.22 8.91 -4.99
C VAL A 147 -16.76 7.53 -4.56
N SER A 148 -17.09 6.48 -5.32
CA SER A 148 -16.48 5.16 -5.20
C SER A 148 -15.87 4.76 -6.53
N GLU A 149 -14.70 4.12 -6.49
CA GLU A 149 -13.98 3.68 -7.67
C GLU A 149 -13.23 2.36 -7.42
N THR A 150 -12.99 1.60 -8.48
CA THR A 150 -12.06 0.46 -8.45
C THR A 150 -10.80 0.85 -9.19
N ARG A 151 -9.64 0.73 -8.52
CA ARG A 151 -8.30 1.02 -9.06
C ARG A 151 -7.50 -0.24 -9.23
N THR A 152 -6.60 -0.24 -10.21
CA THR A 152 -5.63 -1.31 -10.50
C THR A 152 -4.24 -0.70 -10.58
#